data_AF-A0A6N7ANS7-F1
#
_entry.id   AF-A0A6N7ANS7-F1
#
_cell.length_a   1.000
_cell.length_b   1.000
_cell.length_c   1.000
_cell.angle_alpha   90.00
_cell.angle_beta   90.00
_cell.angle_gamma   90.00
#
_symmetry.space_group_name_H-M   'P 1'
#
loop_
_entity.id
_entity.type
_entity.pdbx_description
1 polymer ?
#
loop_
_entity_poly.entity_id
_entity_poly.type
_entity_poly.pdbx_seq_one_letter_code
_entity_poly.pdbx_strand_id
1 'polypeptide(L)'
;MDRKLLKLILIFAFLVCFSTVCYAKDYSDVESRIEKGQSKKEIVKLLGESVEKKFIVKSKEFIWGPEEEFWDKIPMGTRLEVWRYEFSDGNLNLYFLNEGERLDYRAFGRKGVVY
;
A
#
# COMPACT_ATOMS: atom_id res chain seq x y z
N MET A 1 -44.60 -22.62 -9.07
CA MET A 1 -43.58 -22.01 -8.19
C MET A 1 -44.05 -20.63 -7.81
N ASP A 2 -44.22 -20.37 -6.51
CA ASP A 2 -44.94 -19.19 -6.00
C ASP A 2 -44.11 -17.92 -6.20
N ARG A 3 -44.70 -16.86 -6.76
CA ARG A 3 -43.98 -15.60 -7.08
C ARG A 3 -43.38 -14.93 -5.83
N LYS A 4 -43.90 -15.26 -4.64
CA LYS A 4 -43.39 -14.81 -3.34
C LYS A 4 -42.09 -15.54 -2.95
N LEU A 5 -41.97 -16.83 -3.27
CA LEU A 5 -40.78 -17.64 -2.98
C LEU A 5 -39.58 -17.20 -3.82
N LEU A 6 -39.81 -16.87 -5.10
CA LEU A 6 -38.77 -16.36 -6.00
C LEU A 6 -38.20 -15.01 -5.53
N LYS A 7 -39.06 -14.10 -5.04
CA LYS A 7 -38.64 -12.81 -4.48
C LYS A 7 -37.81 -12.96 -3.21
N LEU A 8 -38.15 -13.92 -2.34
CA LEU A 8 -37.42 -14.18 -1.10
C LEU A 8 -35.99 -14.70 -1.39
N ILE A 9 -35.86 -15.61 -2.34
CA ILE A 9 -34.57 -16.19 -2.76
C ILE A 9 -33.66 -15.12 -3.38
N LEU A 10 -34.21 -14.22 -4.20
CA LEU A 10 -33.45 -13.11 -4.81
C LEU A 10 -32.92 -12.11 -3.76
N ILE A 11 -33.70 -11.79 -2.73
CA ILE A 11 -33.26 -10.90 -1.64
C ILE A 11 -32.17 -11.57 -0.79
N PHE A 12 -32.31 -12.87 -0.51
CA PHE A 12 -31.31 -13.61 0.26
C PHE A 12 -29.98 -13.77 -0.51
N ALA A 13 -30.04 -14.00 -1.82
CA ALA A 13 -28.86 -14.04 -2.68
C ALA A 13 -28.15 -12.67 -2.76
N PHE A 14 -28.90 -11.56 -2.75
CA PHE A 14 -28.33 -10.21 -2.74
C PHE A 14 -27.66 -9.87 -1.39
N LEU A 15 -28.19 -10.37 -0.28
CA LEU A 15 -27.62 -10.18 1.06
C LEU A 15 -26.32 -10.96 1.29
N VAL A 16 -26.16 -12.15 0.69
CA VAL A 16 -24.94 -12.97 0.81
C VAL A 16 -23.77 -12.40 -0.01
N CYS A 17 -24.02 -11.61 -1.06
CA CYS A 17 -22.95 -10.96 -1.83
C CYS A 17 -22.35 -9.71 -1.15
N PHE A 18 -23.06 -9.11 -0.18
CA PHE A 18 -22.57 -7.92 0.55
C PHE A 18 -21.72 -8.24 1.79
N SER A 19 -21.56 -9.52 2.15
CA SER A 19 -20.74 -9.96 3.29
C SER A 19 -19.31 -10.30 2.92
N THR A 20 -18.80 -9.86 1.76
CA THR A 20 -17.34 -9.74 1.57
C THR A 20 -16.83 -8.64 2.49
N VAL A 21 -16.65 -9.02 3.75
CA VAL A 21 -15.99 -8.25 4.80
C VAL A 21 -14.69 -7.73 4.21
N CYS A 22 -14.58 -6.41 4.05
CA CYS A 22 -13.30 -5.74 3.86
C CYS A 22 -12.46 -6.02 5.11
N TYR A 23 -11.72 -7.13 5.10
CA TYR A 23 -10.75 -7.44 6.12
C TYR A 23 -9.58 -6.47 5.92
N ALA A 24 -9.54 -5.42 6.73
CA ALA A 24 -8.40 -4.51 6.75
C ALA A 24 -7.19 -5.32 7.26
N LYS A 25 -6.14 -5.36 6.44
CA LYS A 25 -4.93 -6.11 6.73
C LYS A 25 -4.02 -5.26 7.61
N ASP A 26 -3.42 -5.85 8.65
CA ASP A 26 -2.38 -5.20 9.46
C ASP A 26 -1.02 -5.33 8.78
N TYR A 27 -0.16 -4.33 8.95
CA TYR A 27 1.16 -4.32 8.33
C TYR A 27 2.07 -5.45 8.87
N SER A 28 1.94 -5.79 10.15
CA SER A 28 2.73 -6.86 10.79
C SER A 28 2.62 -8.21 10.08
N ASP A 29 1.50 -8.46 9.38
CA ASP A 29 1.28 -9.72 8.65
C ASP A 29 2.17 -9.88 7.40
N VAL A 30 2.75 -8.77 6.92
CA VAL A 30 3.58 -8.74 5.70
C VAL A 30 4.94 -8.09 5.88
N GLU A 31 5.18 -7.42 7.00
CA GLU A 31 6.42 -6.69 7.24
C GLU A 31 7.66 -7.53 6.93
N SER A 32 7.77 -8.74 7.46
CA SER A 32 8.94 -9.61 7.24
C SER A 32 9.13 -10.10 5.80
N ARG A 33 8.16 -9.86 4.91
CA ARG A 33 8.16 -10.37 3.53
C ARG A 33 8.50 -9.30 2.50
N ILE A 34 8.59 -8.04 2.91
CA ILE A 34 8.87 -6.89 2.04
C ILE A 34 10.33 -6.50 2.22
N GLU A 35 11.17 -6.81 1.25
CA GLU A 35 12.62 -6.64 1.38
C GLU A 35 13.20 -5.75 0.28
N LYS A 36 14.27 -5.02 0.63
CA LYS A 36 15.03 -4.23 -0.33
C LYS A 36 15.49 -5.12 -1.48
N GLY A 37 15.37 -4.61 -2.70
CA GLY A 37 15.75 -5.31 -3.92
C GLY A 37 14.66 -6.21 -4.49
N GLN A 38 13.48 -6.35 -3.88
CA GLN A 38 12.35 -7.02 -4.55
C GLN A 38 11.91 -6.25 -5.79
N SER A 39 11.55 -6.96 -6.85
CA SER A 39 11.02 -6.35 -8.06
C SER A 39 9.61 -5.82 -7.85
N LYS A 40 9.21 -4.81 -8.65
CA LYS A 40 7.82 -4.31 -8.71
C LYS A 40 6.79 -5.43 -8.84
N LYS A 41 7.07 -6.43 -9.69
CA LYS A 41 6.19 -7.58 -9.90
C LYS A 41 6.05 -8.47 -8.67
N GLU A 42 7.13 -8.70 -7.93
CA GLU A 42 7.08 -9.46 -6.67
C GLU A 42 6.26 -8.71 -5.61
N ILE A 43 6.44 -7.39 -5.52
CA ILE A 43 5.65 -6.52 -4.63
C ILE A 43 4.16 -6.58 -4.99
N VAL A 44 3.79 -6.42 -6.27
CA VAL A 44 2.38 -6.52 -6.70
C VAL A 44 1.81 -7.91 -6.41
N LYS A 45 2.59 -8.97 -6.61
CA LYS A 45 2.14 -10.34 -6.28
C LYS A 45 1.90 -10.53 -4.78
N LEU A 46 2.68 -9.86 -3.94
CA LEU A 46 2.62 -9.95 -2.48
C LEU A 46 1.49 -9.10 -1.87
N LEU A 47 1.34 -7.86 -2.35
CA LEU A 47 0.48 -6.84 -1.73
C LEU A 47 -0.74 -6.47 -2.57
N GLY A 48 -0.77 -6.87 -3.84
CA GLY A 48 -1.70 -6.34 -4.84
C GLY A 48 -1.22 -5.02 -5.43
N GLU A 49 -2.11 -4.37 -6.17
CA GLU A 49 -1.86 -3.01 -6.68
C GLU A 49 -1.86 -2.01 -5.52
N SER A 50 -0.95 -1.05 -5.59
CA SER A 50 -0.90 0.08 -4.66
C SER A 50 -2.15 0.95 -4.80
N VAL A 51 -2.59 1.57 -3.70
CA VAL A 51 -3.71 2.52 -3.74
C VAL A 51 -3.32 3.81 -4.47
N GLU A 52 -2.03 4.14 -4.48
CA GLU A 52 -1.51 5.36 -5.10
C GLU A 52 -0.08 5.12 -5.62
N LYS A 53 0.20 5.64 -6.81
CA LYS A 53 1.56 5.72 -7.38
C LYS A 53 1.86 7.18 -7.69
N LYS A 54 2.97 7.70 -7.18
CA LYS A 54 3.43 9.07 -7.41
C LYS A 54 4.84 9.08 -7.98
N PHE A 55 5.09 10.02 -8.86
CA PHE A 55 6.43 10.31 -9.36
C PHE A 55 6.84 11.67 -8.83
N ILE A 56 7.90 11.69 -8.03
CA ILE A 56 8.43 12.91 -7.41
C ILE A 56 9.91 13.04 -7.75
N VAL A 57 10.42 14.26 -7.68
CA VAL A 57 11.85 14.54 -7.77
C VAL A 57 12.27 15.09 -6.43
N LYS A 58 13.31 14.51 -5.82
CA LYS A 58 13.82 15.00 -4.54
C LYS A 58 14.17 16.48 -4.66
N SER A 59 13.54 17.26 -3.80
CA SER A 59 13.76 18.70 -3.63
C SER A 59 14.44 18.96 -2.27
N LYS A 60 14.71 20.23 -1.98
CA LYS A 60 15.27 20.70 -0.70
C LYS A 60 14.27 20.65 0.47
N GLU A 61 13.06 20.15 0.24
CA GLU A 61 12.06 20.04 1.29
C GLU A 61 12.52 19.04 2.35
N PHE A 62 12.37 19.45 3.60
CA PHE A 62 12.60 18.57 4.73
C PHE A 62 11.34 17.74 4.96
N ILE A 63 11.52 16.48 5.28
CA ILE A 63 10.42 15.58 5.62
C ILE A 63 10.65 15.00 7.00
N TRP A 64 9.57 14.90 7.76
CA TRP A 64 9.57 14.30 9.09
C TRP A 64 8.86 12.96 9.01
N GLY A 65 9.46 11.92 9.59
CA GLY A 65 8.83 10.61 9.67
C GLY A 65 9.75 9.44 9.37
N PRO A 66 9.17 8.24 9.18
CA PRO A 66 9.92 7.01 8.94
C PRO A 66 10.89 7.09 7.75
N GLU A 67 10.60 7.94 6.77
CA GLU A 67 11.43 8.16 5.59
C GLU A 67 12.55 9.19 5.73
N GLU A 68 12.70 9.87 6.87
CA GLU A 68 13.68 10.95 7.09
C GLU A 68 15.13 10.50 6.82
N GLU A 69 15.55 9.38 7.41
CA GLU A 69 16.92 8.86 7.22
C GLU A 69 17.20 8.50 5.76
N PHE A 70 16.21 7.94 5.06
CA PHE A 70 16.33 7.65 3.64
C PHE A 70 16.41 8.93 2.82
N TRP A 71 15.56 9.90 3.14
CA TRP A 71 15.54 11.19 2.47
C TRP A 71 16.90 11.83 2.56
N ASP A 72 17.53 11.90 3.72
CA ASP A 72 18.83 12.54 3.90
C ASP A 72 19.96 11.90 3.08
N LYS A 73 19.85 10.60 2.79
CA LYS A 73 20.90 9.84 2.08
C LYS A 73 20.85 9.96 0.57
N ILE A 74 19.70 10.28 -0.02
CA ILE A 74 19.56 10.33 -1.48
C ILE A 74 19.96 11.71 -2.05
N PRO A 75 20.62 11.78 -3.22
CA PRO A 75 21.02 13.05 -3.83
C PRO A 75 19.82 13.94 -4.22
N MET A 76 20.03 15.25 -4.22
CA MET A 76 19.07 16.20 -4.81
C MET A 76 18.85 15.90 -6.30
N GLY A 77 17.61 16.04 -6.77
CA GLY A 77 17.25 15.72 -8.16
C GLY A 77 17.02 14.24 -8.44
N THR A 78 17.19 13.35 -7.45
CA THR A 78 16.84 11.93 -7.59
C THR A 78 15.35 11.79 -7.93
N ARG A 79 15.02 11.03 -8.97
CA ARG A 79 13.63 10.71 -9.31
C ARG A 79 13.16 9.56 -8.43
N LEU A 80 11.99 9.69 -7.81
CA LEU A 80 11.38 8.63 -7.03
C LEU A 80 10.02 8.28 -7.62
N GLU A 81 9.82 6.98 -7.84
CA GLU A 81 8.50 6.40 -7.96
C GLU A 81 8.10 5.89 -6.57
N VAL A 82 7.01 6.41 -6.03
CA VAL A 82 6.51 6.10 -4.67
C VAL A 82 5.20 5.36 -4.79
N TRP A 83 5.14 4.16 -4.22
CA TRP A 83 3.91 3.37 -4.15
C TRP A 83 3.39 3.37 -2.72
N ARG A 84 2.13 3.77 -2.54
CA ARG A 84 1.46 3.77 -1.24
C ARG A 84 0.54 2.57 -1.11
N TYR A 85 0.62 1.91 0.05
CA TYR A 85 -0.31 0.88 0.49
C TYR A 85 -0.94 1.29 1.81
N GLU A 86 -2.22 0.98 1.99
CA GLU A 86 -2.97 1.26 3.22
C GLU A 86 -3.18 -0.04 3.99
N PHE A 87 -2.90 0.03 5.29
CA PHE A 87 -3.13 -1.02 6.26
C PHE A 87 -4.03 -0.47 7.38
N SER A 88 -4.64 -1.35 8.19
CA SER A 88 -5.48 -0.91 9.32
C SER A 88 -4.69 -0.09 10.34
N ASP A 89 -3.41 -0.39 10.51
CA ASP A 89 -2.51 0.20 11.50
C ASP A 89 -1.59 1.28 10.94
N GLY A 90 -1.69 1.65 9.66
CA GLY A 90 -0.84 2.67 9.07
C GLY A 90 -0.79 2.67 7.55
N ASN A 91 0.23 3.34 7.00
CA ASN A 91 0.52 3.32 5.58
C ASN A 91 1.97 2.91 5.32
N LEU A 92 2.18 2.22 4.20
CA LEU A 92 3.48 1.81 3.72
C LEU A 92 3.78 2.56 2.43
N ASN A 93 4.87 3.30 2.42
CA ASN A 93 5.45 3.88 1.22
C ASN A 93 6.64 3.05 0.77
N LEU A 94 6.63 2.65 -0.50
CA LEU A 94 7.72 1.95 -1.17
C LEU A 94 8.34 2.89 -2.20
N TYR A 95 9.67 2.99 -2.20
CA TYR A 95 10.41 3.93 -3.03
C TYR A 95 11.29 3.18 -4.02
N PHE A 96 11.16 3.56 -5.29
CA PHE A 96 11.97 3.07 -6.41
C PHE A 96 12.71 4.27 -7.01
N LEU A 97 14.03 4.22 -7.07
CA LEU A 97 14.87 5.33 -7.49
C LEU A 97 15.17 5.28 -8.99
N ASN A 98 15.17 6.43 -9.63
CA ASN A 98 15.61 6.64 -11.02
C ASN A 98 14.98 5.65 -12.01
N GLU A 99 13.66 5.45 -11.91
CA GLU A 99 12.90 4.53 -12.77
C GLU A 99 13.34 3.06 -12.59
N GLY A 100 14.00 2.74 -11.48
CA GLY A 100 14.44 1.40 -11.14
C GLY A 100 13.28 0.42 -10.98
N GLU A 101 13.54 -0.84 -11.33
CA GLU A 101 12.56 -1.92 -11.27
C GLU A 101 12.54 -2.67 -9.92
N ARG A 102 13.42 -2.27 -8.99
CA ARG A 102 13.64 -2.94 -7.71
C ARG A 102 13.46 -1.96 -6.57
N LEU A 103 12.92 -2.44 -5.45
CA LEU A 103 12.65 -1.66 -4.26
C LEU A 103 13.94 -1.15 -3.64
N ASP A 104 14.08 0.17 -3.48
CA ASP A 104 15.25 0.78 -2.86
C ASP A 104 15.06 1.00 -1.36
N TYR A 105 13.84 1.38 -0.97
CA TYR A 105 13.50 1.71 0.41
C TYR A 105 12.02 1.49 0.71
N ARG A 106 11.72 1.23 2.00
CA ARG A 106 10.36 1.09 2.52
C ARG A 106 10.22 1.90 3.79
N ALA A 107 9.10 2.59 3.95
CA ALA A 107 8.79 3.41 5.12
C ALA A 107 7.37 3.10 5.59
N PHE A 108 7.20 2.71 6.86
CA PHE A 108 5.88 2.45 7.42
C PHE A 108 5.52 3.50 8.47
N GLY A 109 4.49 4.29 8.18
CA GLY A 109 3.92 5.27 9.09
C GLY A 109 2.77 4.66 9.90
N ARG A 110 3.04 4.28 11.15
CA ARG A 110 2.00 3.76 12.06
C ARG A 110 0.98 4.85 12.41
N LYS A 111 -0.30 4.50 12.32
CA LYS A 111 -1.42 5.39 12.63
C LYS A 111 -1.38 5.82 14.10
N GLY A 112 -1.59 7.12 14.34
CA GLY A 112 -1.60 7.69 15.69
C GLY A 112 -0.21 8.04 16.25
N VAL A 113 0.86 7.80 15.50
CA VAL A 113 2.20 8.31 15.82
C VAL A 113 2.39 9.68 15.17
N VAL A 114 2.85 10.66 15.94
CA VAL A 114 3.24 12.00 15.46
C VAL A 114 4.77 12.03 15.42
N TYR A 115 5.32 12.46 14.29
CA TYR A 115 6.75 12.61 14.05
C TYR A 115 7.13 14.09 14.05
#